data_AF-T0XYD6-F1
#
_entry.id   AF-T0XYD6-F1
#
_cell.length_a   1.000
_cell.length_b   1.000
_cell.length_c   1.000
_cell.angle_alpha   90.00
_cell.angle_beta   90.00
_cell.angle_gamma   90.00
#
_symmetry.space_group_name_H-M   'P 1'
#
loop_
_entity.id
_entity.type
_entity.pdbx_description
1 polymer ?
#
loop_
_entity_poly.entity_id
_entity_poly.type
_entity_poly.pdbx_seq_one_letter_code
_entity_poly.pdbx_strand_id
1 'polypeptide(L)'
;MKFLKGARAAWKLDNDPQAALMLKWAARLHEIGLDVAHSGYHRHGAYLLENADMPGFSRGEQRLLAHLVGAHRRKLAREGLSELVPPWDRHALRLIVLLRLAVLLHRGRGRGALPRIRLSATLNSLQ
;
A
#
# COMPACT_ATOMS: atom_id res chain seq x y z
N MET A 1 -2.05 -6.59 -8.41
CA MET A 1 -1.91 -5.70 -9.58
C MET A 1 -3.18 -5.52 -10.43
N LYS A 2 -4.16 -6.43 -10.41
CA LYS A 2 -5.41 -6.26 -11.18
C LYS A 2 -6.21 -5.00 -10.78
N PHE A 3 -6.22 -4.65 -9.50
CA PHE A 3 -6.93 -3.46 -9.00
C PHE A 3 -6.32 -2.12 -9.42
N LEU A 4 -4.99 -2.05 -9.53
CA LEU A 4 -4.32 -0.86 -10.02
C LEU A 4 -4.81 -0.50 -11.43
N LYS A 5 -5.06 -1.50 -12.29
CA LYS A 5 -5.56 -1.28 -13.65
C LYS A 5 -6.93 -0.59 -13.68
N GLY A 6 -7.85 -1.00 -12.80
CA GLY A 6 -9.22 -0.44 -12.75
C GLY A 6 -9.28 0.97 -12.17
N ALA A 7 -8.32 1.33 -11.31
CA ALA A 7 -8.27 2.65 -10.69
C ALA A 7 -7.33 3.65 -11.38
N ARG A 8 -6.45 3.18 -12.27
CA ARG A 8 -5.32 3.95 -12.78
C ARG A 8 -5.74 5.30 -13.35
N ALA A 9 -6.66 5.27 -14.32
CA ALA A 9 -7.06 6.43 -15.11
C ALA A 9 -7.77 7.50 -14.28
N ALA A 10 -8.77 7.10 -13.51
CA ALA A 10 -9.54 8.03 -12.67
C ALA A 10 -8.69 8.68 -11.57
N TRP A 11 -7.67 7.97 -11.09
CA TRP A 11 -6.78 8.44 -10.03
C TRP A 11 -5.45 8.99 -10.54
N LYS A 12 -5.27 9.13 -11.86
CA LYS A 12 -4.04 9.63 -12.48
C LYS A 12 -2.78 8.89 -12.01
N LEU A 13 -2.90 7.59 -11.75
CA LEU A 13 -1.76 6.70 -11.44
C LEU A 13 -1.09 6.18 -12.74
N ASP A 14 -1.45 6.79 -13.87
CA ASP A 14 -1.20 6.29 -15.24
C ASP A 14 0.26 6.41 -15.65
N ASN A 15 0.94 7.45 -15.17
CA ASN A 15 2.25 7.84 -15.68
C ASN A 15 3.40 7.45 -14.76
N ASP A 16 3.13 6.72 -13.67
CA ASP A 16 4.17 6.39 -12.69
C ASP A 16 4.36 4.87 -12.53
N PRO A 17 5.39 4.27 -13.15
CA PRO A 17 5.72 2.86 -12.95
C PRO A 17 6.12 2.56 -11.49
N GLN A 18 6.59 3.55 -10.72
CA GLN A 18 6.90 3.34 -9.30
C GLN A 18 5.64 3.06 -8.48
N ALA A 19 4.48 3.61 -8.82
CA ALA A 19 3.25 3.37 -8.06
C ALA A 19 2.89 1.86 -8.04
N ALA A 20 3.08 1.21 -9.18
CA ALA A 20 2.89 -0.22 -9.33
C ALA A 20 3.91 -1.02 -8.51
N LEU A 21 5.18 -0.60 -8.58
CA LEU A 21 6.29 -1.24 -7.87
C LEU A 21 6.15 -1.11 -6.36
N MET A 22 5.81 0.08 -5.86
CA MET A 22 5.52 0.35 -4.44
C MET A 22 4.38 -0.50 -3.91
N LEU A 23 3.28 -0.59 -4.66
CA LEU A 23 2.17 -1.45 -4.27
C LEU A 23 2.57 -2.93 -4.22
N LYS A 24 3.45 -3.37 -5.13
CA LYS A 24 3.99 -4.73 -5.14
C LYS A 24 4.90 -4.99 -3.94
N TRP A 25 5.81 -4.08 -3.62
CA TRP A 25 6.69 -4.19 -2.46
C TRP A 25 5.90 -4.15 -1.15
N ALA A 26 4.98 -3.19 -1.00
CA ALA A 26 4.12 -3.11 0.17
C ALA A 26 3.29 -4.38 0.36
N ALA A 27 2.73 -4.94 -0.71
CA ALA A 27 2.01 -6.22 -0.64
C ALA A 27 2.89 -7.40 -0.19
N ARG A 28 4.19 -7.42 -0.55
CA ARG A 28 5.12 -8.46 -0.10
C ARG A 28 5.57 -8.26 1.36
N LEU A 29 5.64 -7.02 1.82
CA LEU A 29 6.23 -6.66 3.11
C LEU A 29 5.20 -6.33 4.19
N HIS A 30 3.90 -6.27 3.86
CA HIS A 30 2.87 -5.82 4.81
C HIS A 30 2.82 -6.62 6.12
N GLU A 31 3.30 -7.87 6.12
CA GLU A 31 3.33 -8.76 7.29
C GLU A 31 4.70 -8.81 8.00
N ILE A 32 5.71 -8.05 7.58
CA ILE A 32 7.07 -8.11 8.18
C ILE A 32 7.10 -7.81 9.68
N GLY A 33 6.14 -7.04 10.18
CA GLY A 33 6.02 -6.76 11.62
C GLY A 33 5.46 -7.92 12.45
N LEU A 34 5.04 -9.03 11.84
CA LEU A 34 4.55 -10.21 12.58
C LEU A 34 5.65 -10.87 13.41
N ASP A 35 6.90 -10.75 12.99
CA ASP A 35 8.07 -11.28 13.72
C ASP A 35 8.32 -10.52 15.04
N VAL A 36 7.77 -9.31 15.18
CA VAL A 36 7.81 -8.53 16.43
C VAL A 36 6.61 -8.86 17.31
N ALA A 37 5.39 -8.69 16.79
CA ALA A 37 4.17 -9.02 17.50
C ALA A 37 2.96 -9.10 16.56
N HIS A 38 2.00 -9.99 16.87
CA HIS A 38 0.74 -10.07 16.12
C HIS A 38 -0.13 -8.83 16.31
N SER A 39 -0.22 -8.32 17.55
CA SER A 39 -0.95 -7.09 17.83
C SER A 39 -0.21 -5.91 17.23
N GLY A 40 -0.90 -5.15 16.39
CA GLY A 40 -0.31 -3.94 15.84
C GLY A 40 0.77 -4.16 14.77
N TYR A 41 0.94 -5.36 14.18
CA TYR A 41 2.02 -5.66 13.23
C TYR A 41 2.24 -4.66 12.08
N HIS A 42 1.19 -4.00 11.59
CA HIS A 42 1.31 -2.90 10.62
C HIS A 42 2.24 -1.76 11.08
N ARG A 43 2.18 -1.37 12.37
CA ARG A 43 3.03 -0.34 12.97
C ARG A 43 4.46 -0.84 13.16
N HIS A 44 4.62 -2.10 13.59
CA HIS A 44 5.93 -2.72 13.70
C HIS A 44 6.60 -2.84 12.33
N GLY A 45 5.85 -3.23 11.30
CA GLY A 45 6.35 -3.31 9.93
C GLY A 45 6.73 -1.94 9.38
N ALA A 46 5.91 -0.90 9.62
CA ALA A 46 6.27 0.47 9.26
C ALA A 46 7.55 0.94 9.97
N TYR A 47 7.67 0.66 11.28
CA TYR A 47 8.86 0.99 12.05
C TYR A 47 10.12 0.28 11.51
N LEU A 48 10.03 -1.02 11.24
CA LEU A 48 11.13 -1.77 10.65
C LEU A 48 11.53 -1.19 9.30
N LEU A 49 10.56 -0.89 8.43
CA LEU A 49 10.85 -0.33 7.10
C LEU A 49 11.43 1.07 7.16
N GLU A 50 10.98 1.92 8.09
CA GLU A 50 11.50 3.29 8.24
C GLU A 50 12.96 3.31 8.74
N ASN A 51 13.37 2.30 9.53
CA ASN A 51 14.67 2.27 10.21
C ASN A 51 15.66 1.23 9.67
N ALA A 52 15.23 0.35 8.76
CA ALA A 52 16.10 -0.64 8.14
C ALA A 52 17.04 -0.01 7.11
N ASP A 53 18.23 -0.60 6.95
CA ASP A 53 19.03 -0.35 5.76
C ASP A 53 18.38 -1.01 4.56
N MET A 54 17.97 -0.20 3.57
CA MET A 54 17.27 -0.67 2.36
C MET A 54 18.08 -0.34 1.10
N PRO A 55 19.17 -1.07 0.79
CA PRO A 55 19.93 -0.88 -0.43
C PRO A 55 19.03 -0.92 -1.67
N GLY A 56 19.17 0.09 -2.53
CA GLY A 56 18.34 0.25 -3.73
C GLY A 56 17.02 1.00 -3.50
N PHE A 57 16.75 1.51 -2.30
CA PHE A 57 15.66 2.44 -2.02
C PHE A 57 16.22 3.82 -1.65
N SER A 58 15.67 4.87 -2.25
CA SER A 58 15.86 6.23 -1.73
C SER A 58 15.11 6.41 -0.41
N ARG A 59 15.50 7.41 0.39
CA ARG A 59 14.78 7.72 1.65
C ARG A 59 13.30 8.02 1.42
N GLY A 60 12.96 8.68 0.31
CA GLY A 60 11.57 9.00 -0.03
C GLY A 60 10.75 7.74 -0.35
N GLU A 61 11.34 6.79 -1.08
CA GLU A 61 10.72 5.51 -1.41
C GLU A 61 10.56 4.63 -0.17
N GLN A 62 11.57 4.59 0.70
CA GLN A 62 11.52 3.88 1.98
C GLN A 62 10.42 4.43 2.88
N ARG A 63 10.35 5.76 3.04
CA ARG A 63 9.31 6.42 3.84
C ARG A 63 7.92 6.19 3.27
N LEU A 64 7.75 6.28 1.94
CA LEU A 64 6.50 5.91 1.29
C LEU A 64 6.10 4.46 1.62
N LEU A 65 7.03 3.51 1.45
CA LEU A 65 6.78 2.09 1.71
C LEU A 65 6.38 1.84 3.16
N ALA A 66 7.04 2.51 4.11
CA ALA A 66 6.69 2.48 5.54
C ALA A 66 5.28 3.03 5.78
N HIS A 67 4.89 4.15 5.16
CA HIS A 67 3.51 4.66 5.25
C HIS A 67 2.48 3.70 4.65
N LEU A 68 2.76 3.09 3.49
CA LEU A 68 1.87 2.11 2.86
C LEU A 68 1.62 0.92 3.80
N VAL A 69 2.70 0.36 4.38
CA VAL A 69 2.61 -0.75 5.33
C VAL A 69 2.00 -0.32 6.65
N GLY A 70 2.28 0.88 7.15
CA GLY A 70 1.72 1.38 8.41
C GLY A 70 0.20 1.53 8.37
N ALA A 71 -0.36 1.95 7.23
CA ALA A 71 -1.77 2.26 7.07
C ALA A 71 -2.60 1.13 6.42
N HIS A 72 -2.01 -0.04 6.13
CA HIS A 72 -2.69 -1.12 5.38
C HIS A 72 -3.81 -1.85 6.15
N ARG A 73 -4.00 -1.59 7.44
CA ARG A 73 -5.10 -2.17 8.24
C ARG A 73 -5.48 -1.26 9.42
N ARG A 74 -6.55 -1.62 10.13
CA ARG A 74 -7.12 -0.84 11.26
C ARG A 74 -7.55 0.56 10.79
N LYS A 75 -7.55 1.56 11.68
CA LYS A 75 -7.91 2.96 11.34
C LYS A 75 -7.02 3.42 10.17
N LEU A 76 -7.64 4.04 9.16
CA LEU A 76 -6.91 4.60 8.04
C LEU A 76 -6.22 5.89 8.49
N ALA A 77 -4.97 5.76 8.93
CA ALA A 77 -4.11 6.87 9.29
C ALA A 77 -3.75 7.68 8.04
N ARG A 78 -3.87 9.01 8.14
CA ARG A 78 -3.48 9.98 7.09
C ARG A 78 -2.32 10.86 7.53
N GLU A 79 -1.94 10.75 8.79
CA GLU A 79 -0.87 11.48 9.44
C GLU A 79 0.44 11.27 8.66
N GLY A 80 1.16 12.37 8.38
CA GLY A 80 2.42 12.37 7.65
C GLY A 80 2.32 12.14 6.14
N LEU A 81 1.15 11.79 5.57
CA LEU A 81 1.03 11.56 4.13
C LEU A 81 1.30 12.84 3.31
N SER A 82 0.91 14.01 3.82
CA SER A 82 1.16 15.31 3.17
C SER A 82 2.63 15.74 3.17
N GLU A 83 3.48 15.08 3.96
CA GLU A 83 4.92 15.37 4.03
C GLU A 83 5.73 14.51 3.05
N LEU A 84 5.09 13.56 2.37
CA LEU A 84 5.74 12.74 1.35
C LEU A 84 6.14 13.59 0.15
N VAL A 85 7.25 13.23 -0.49
CA VAL A 85 7.73 13.92 -1.69
C VAL A 85 6.69 13.76 -2.82
N PRO A 86 6.33 14.82 -3.56
CA PRO A 86 5.42 14.70 -4.69
C PRO A 86 5.90 13.65 -5.72
N PRO A 87 4.99 12.87 -6.33
CA PRO A 87 3.53 12.97 -6.26
C PRO A 87 2.88 12.15 -5.12
N TRP A 88 3.70 11.63 -4.20
CA TRP A 88 3.23 10.68 -3.17
C TRP A 88 2.36 11.31 -2.10
N ASP A 89 2.53 12.61 -1.86
CA ASP A 89 1.64 13.47 -1.06
C ASP A 89 0.16 13.29 -1.42
N ARG A 90 -0.14 13.09 -2.70
CA ARG A 90 -1.50 12.90 -3.24
C ARG A 90 -1.84 11.45 -3.54
N HIS A 91 -0.85 10.64 -3.90
CA HIS A 91 -1.08 9.27 -4.38
C HIS A 91 -1.03 8.21 -3.28
N ALA A 92 -0.34 8.43 -2.17
CA ALA A 92 -0.13 7.43 -1.13
C ALA A 92 -1.46 6.88 -0.56
N LEU A 93 -2.44 7.76 -0.29
CA LEU A 93 -3.74 7.33 0.23
C LEU A 93 -4.46 6.35 -0.71
N ARG A 94 -4.38 6.59 -2.02
CA ARG A 94 -4.97 5.71 -3.05
C ARG A 94 -4.28 4.36 -3.09
N LEU A 95 -2.95 4.34 -2.99
CA LEU A 95 -2.18 3.10 -2.91
C LEU A 95 -2.49 2.31 -1.63
N ILE A 96 -2.67 2.99 -0.50
CA ILE A 96 -3.10 2.36 0.76
C ILE A 96 -4.47 1.69 0.60
N VAL A 97 -5.44 2.36 -0.05
CA VAL A 97 -6.77 1.76 -0.31
C VAL A 97 -6.66 0.51 -1.17
N LEU A 98 -5.85 0.55 -2.25
CA LEU A 98 -5.62 -0.63 -3.10
C LEU A 98 -4.95 -1.77 -2.33
N LEU A 99 -3.98 -1.46 -1.47
CA LEU A 99 -3.29 -2.43 -0.64
C LEU A 99 -4.25 -3.07 0.36
N ARG A 100 -5.09 -2.28 1.05
CA ARG A 100 -6.11 -2.76 1.99
C ARG A 100 -7.05 -3.76 1.34
N LEU A 101 -7.53 -3.47 0.13
CA LEU A 101 -8.38 -4.39 -0.64
C LEU A 101 -7.64 -5.66 -1.05
N ALA A 102 -6.40 -5.52 -1.52
CA ALA A 102 -5.58 -6.68 -1.89
C ALA A 102 -5.35 -7.62 -0.69
N VAL A 103 -5.01 -7.07 0.48
CA VAL A 103 -4.82 -7.84 1.73
C VAL A 103 -6.12 -8.48 2.19
N LEU A 104 -7.24 -7.75 2.18
CA LEU A 104 -8.54 -8.26 2.60
C LEU A 104 -8.94 -9.51 1.80
N LEU A 105 -8.74 -9.49 0.49
CA LEU A 105 -9.11 -10.59 -0.39
C LEU A 105 -8.22 -11.82 -0.26
N HIS A 106 -6.98 -11.66 0.23
CA HIS A 106 -6.06 -12.78 0.47
C HIS A 106 -6.01 -13.23 1.94
N ARG A 107 -6.86 -12.66 2.81
CA ARG A 107 -6.83 -12.94 4.25
C ARG A 107 -7.04 -14.42 4.59
N GLY A 108 -7.82 -15.14 3.78
CA GLY A 108 -8.08 -16.57 3.99
C GLY A 108 -6.87 -17.48 3.73
N ARG A 109 -5.76 -16.96 3.17
CA ARG A 109 -4.54 -17.70 2.79
C ARG A 109 -4.78 -18.94 1.91
N GLY A 110 -5.99 -19.10 1.39
CA GLY A 110 -6.37 -20.22 0.53
C GLY A 110 -5.78 -20.07 -0.87
N ARG A 111 -5.44 -21.20 -1.49
CA ARG A 111 -5.02 -21.26 -2.89
C ARG A 111 -6.18 -21.19 -3.89
N GLY A 112 -7.41 -21.11 -3.39
CA GLY A 112 -8.61 -21.00 -4.20
C GLY A 112 -8.61 -19.74 -5.07
N ALA A 113 -9.31 -19.80 -6.21
CA ALA A 113 -9.49 -18.64 -7.05
C ALA A 113 -10.19 -17.52 -6.27
N LEU A 114 -9.63 -16.31 -6.31
CA LEU A 114 -10.33 -15.13 -5.79
C LEU A 114 -11.63 -14.92 -6.57
N PRO A 115 -12.67 -14.36 -5.91
CA PRO A 115 -13.89 -13.96 -6.61
C PRO A 115 -13.57 -12.99 -7.75
N ARG A 116 -14.34 -13.07 -8.85
CA ARG A 116 -14.22 -12.12 -9.96
C ARG A 116 -14.73 -10.75 -9.51
N ILE A 117 -13.80 -9.91 -9.08
CA ILE A 117 -14.08 -8.52 -8.68
C ILE A 117 -13.69 -7.59 -9.83
N ARG A 118 -14.62 -6.72 -10.20
CA ARG A 118 -14.36 -5.54 -11.03
C ARG A 118 -14.32 -4.32 -10.11
N LEU A 119 -13.34 -3.45 -10.33
CA LEU A 119 -13.24 -2.18 -9.64
C LEU A 119 -13.40 -1.05 -10.66
N SER A 120 -14.20 -0.07 -10.30
CA SER A 120 -14.34 1.20 -11.02
C SER A 120 -14.02 2.34 -10.07
N ALA A 121 -13.08 3.20 -10.44
CA ALA A 121 -12.76 4.38 -9.66
C ALA A 121 -13.41 5.63 -10.25
N THR A 122 -13.91 6.51 -9.38
CA THR A 122 -14.16 7.92 -9.70
C THR A 122 -13.06 8.76 -9.05
N LEU A 123 -13.11 10.10 -9.18
CA LEU A 123 -12.12 11.01 -8.59
C LEU A 123 -11.83 10.73 -7.10
N ASN A 124 -12.88 10.47 -6.31
CA ASN A 124 -12.83 10.34 -4.86
C ASN A 124 -13.52 9.07 -4.33
N SER A 125 -14.04 8.19 -5.19
CA SER A 125 -14.68 6.94 -4.78
C SER A 125 -14.14 5.73 -5.54
N LEU A 126 -14.34 4.55 -4.95
CA LEU A 126 -14.05 3.25 -5.56
C LEU A 126 -15.29 2.38 -5.38
N GLN A 127 -15.80 1.82 -6.49
CA GLN A 127 -16.98 0.97 -6.57
C GLN A 127 -16.61 -0.41 -7.11
#